data_AF-A0A6H1NWK0-F1
#
_entry.id   AF-A0A6H1NWK0-F1
#
_cell.length_a   1.000
_cell.length_b   1.000
_cell.length_c   1.000
_cell.angle_alpha   90.00
_cell.angle_beta   90.00
_cell.angle_gamma   90.00
#
_symmetry.space_group_name_H-M   'P 1'
#
loop_
_entity.id
_entity.type
_entity.pdbx_description
1 polymer ?
#
loop_
_entity_poly.entity_id
_entity_poly.type
_entity_poly.pdbx_seq_one_letter_code
_entity_poly.pdbx_strand_id
1 'polypeptide(L)'
;MKKKKIFYYVLFTILFVLVFGSGPIREPINFAEKSVGIHVRPSYLPIKDTKSYATTKGCGRNCDIIKLVYKNSEEEITITASENTSSYKGPKWNKNNLISGTKFYYRENSKEQLLNWKNNKKELEMELKYKGNTKLSQNKLIKIANSTN
;
A
#
# COMPACT_ATOMS: atom_id res chain seq x y z
N MET A 1 -36.81 -19.13 24.65
CA MET A 1 -35.63 -18.23 24.67
C MET A 1 -34.33 -18.86 24.14
N LYS A 2 -33.99 -20.12 24.46
CA LYS A 2 -32.71 -20.75 24.05
C LYS A 2 -32.50 -20.83 22.52
N LYS A 3 -33.53 -21.18 21.74
CA LYS A 3 -33.46 -21.25 20.26
C LYS A 3 -33.14 -19.91 19.57
N LYS A 4 -33.72 -18.80 20.07
CA LYS A 4 -33.44 -17.45 19.54
C LYS A 4 -32.00 -17.01 19.83
N LYS A 5 -31.45 -17.35 21.01
CA LYS A 5 -30.04 -17.08 21.35
C LYS A 5 -29.06 -17.86 20.47
N ILE A 6 -29.35 -19.13 20.17
CA ILE A 6 -28.54 -19.94 19.25
C ILE A 6 -28.54 -19.33 17.85
N PHE A 7 -29.70 -18.88 17.35
CA PHE A 7 -29.80 -18.21 16.06
C PHE A 7 -28.94 -16.94 15.98
N TYR A 8 -28.97 -16.09 17.00
CA TYR A 8 -28.11 -14.88 17.04
C TYR A 8 -26.62 -15.22 17.11
N TYR A 9 -26.24 -16.24 17.88
CA TYR A 9 -24.85 -16.71 17.92
C TYR A 9 -24.38 -17.23 16.55
N VAL A 10 -25.19 -18.05 15.88
CA VAL A 10 -24.87 -18.56 14.54
C VAL A 10 -24.78 -17.41 13.53
N LEU A 11 -25.71 -16.46 13.56
CA LEU A 11 -25.69 -15.30 12.68
C LEU A 11 -24.46 -14.41 12.91
N PHE A 12 -24.10 -14.17 14.18
CA PHE A 12 -22.90 -13.41 14.53
C PHE A 12 -21.64 -14.11 14.07
N THR A 13 -21.51 -15.43 14.26
CA THR A 13 -20.35 -16.20 13.80
C THR A 13 -20.26 -16.20 12.27
N ILE A 14 -21.39 -16.30 11.56
CA ILE A 14 -21.42 -16.21 10.09
C ILE A 14 -20.97 -14.81 9.63
N LEU A 15 -21.50 -13.74 10.23
CA LEU A 15 -21.07 -12.37 9.96
C LEU A 15 -19.59 -12.17 10.26
N PHE A 16 -19.10 -12.70 11.37
CA PHE A 16 -17.70 -12.61 11.77
C PHE A 16 -16.79 -13.35 10.77
N VAL A 17 -17.15 -14.57 10.36
CA VAL A 17 -16.39 -15.32 9.35
C VAL A 17 -16.46 -14.65 7.98
N LEU A 18 -17.59 -14.05 7.59
CA LEU A 18 -17.72 -13.32 6.33
C LEU A 18 -16.91 -12.03 6.32
N VAL A 19 -16.80 -11.33 7.45
CA VAL A 19 -16.05 -10.07 7.57
C VAL A 19 -14.55 -10.31 7.72
N PHE A 20 -14.15 -11.33 8.48
CA PHE A 20 -12.75 -11.58 8.83
C PHE A 20 -12.10 -12.75 8.08
N GLY A 21 -12.87 -13.63 7.44
CA GLY A 21 -12.37 -14.78 6.67
C GLY A 21 -11.98 -14.45 5.23
N SER A 22 -12.39 -13.29 4.70
CA SER A 22 -12.26 -12.92 3.28
C SER A 22 -11.05 -12.03 2.98
N GLY A 23 -9.84 -12.42 3.40
CA GLY A 23 -8.60 -11.71 3.05
C GLY A 23 -8.60 -10.20 3.38
N PRO A 24 -7.68 -9.41 2.81
CA PRO A 24 -7.66 -7.97 3.04
C PRO A 24 -8.87 -7.29 2.38
N ILE A 25 -9.64 -6.55 3.18
CA ILE A 25 -10.82 -5.81 2.74
C ILE A 25 -10.38 -4.73 1.74
N ARG A 26 -10.96 -4.78 0.53
CA ARG A 26 -10.72 -3.78 -0.52
C ARG A 26 -11.75 -2.68 -0.39
N GLU A 27 -11.28 -1.47 -0.24
CA GLU A 27 -12.13 -0.31 0.00
C GLU A 27 -11.86 0.77 -1.07
N PRO A 28 -12.83 1.66 -1.34
CA PRO A 28 -12.56 2.88 -2.10
C PRO A 28 -11.43 3.68 -1.44
N ILE A 29 -10.51 4.22 -2.25
CA ILE A 29 -9.32 4.92 -1.73
C ILE A 29 -9.70 6.07 -0.78
N ASN A 30 -10.73 6.87 -1.11
CA ASN A 30 -11.25 7.94 -0.25
C ASN A 30 -11.60 7.46 1.15
N PHE A 31 -12.23 6.29 1.25
CA PHE A 31 -12.69 5.75 2.52
C PHE A 31 -11.51 5.26 3.35
N ALA A 32 -10.62 4.47 2.74
CA ALA A 32 -9.43 3.96 3.39
C ALA A 32 -8.53 5.07 3.95
N GLU A 33 -8.23 6.10 3.14
CA GLU A 33 -7.42 7.23 3.58
C GLU A 33 -8.07 7.99 4.74
N LYS A 34 -9.40 8.20 4.70
CA LYS A 34 -10.13 8.85 5.80
C LYS A 34 -10.13 7.99 7.06
N SER A 35 -10.18 6.67 6.93
CA SER A 35 -10.20 5.73 8.06
C SER A 35 -8.89 5.77 8.85
N VAL A 36 -7.74 5.80 8.17
CA VAL A 36 -6.41 5.82 8.82
C VAL A 36 -5.77 7.21 8.92
N GLY A 37 -6.35 8.25 8.34
CA GLY A 37 -5.77 9.60 8.34
C GLY A 37 -4.51 9.79 7.47
N ILE A 38 -4.15 8.80 6.65
CA ILE A 38 -2.98 8.82 5.77
C ILE A 38 -3.42 9.15 4.34
N HIS A 39 -3.07 10.35 3.86
CA HIS A 39 -3.40 10.83 2.51
C HIS A 39 -2.17 10.85 1.61
N VAL A 40 -2.06 9.88 0.70
CA VAL A 40 -0.83 9.59 -0.07
C VAL A 40 -1.12 9.23 -1.53
N ARG A 41 -2.08 9.92 -2.15
CA ARG A 41 -2.33 9.72 -3.59
C ARG A 41 -1.25 10.37 -4.43
N PRO A 42 -0.78 9.68 -5.49
CA PRO A 42 0.02 10.31 -6.53
C PRO A 42 -0.87 11.22 -7.39
N SER A 43 -0.38 12.40 -7.73
CA SER A 43 -1.01 13.24 -8.76
C SER A 43 -0.61 12.84 -10.18
N TYR A 44 0.40 11.97 -10.33
CA TYR A 44 0.85 11.42 -11.62
C TYR A 44 0.89 9.89 -11.59
N LEU A 45 0.16 9.27 -12.51
CA LEU A 45 0.21 7.83 -12.80
C LEU A 45 0.46 7.62 -14.30
N PRO A 46 1.49 6.84 -14.70
CA PRO A 46 1.80 6.59 -16.10
C PRO A 46 0.92 5.51 -16.73
N ILE A 47 0.00 4.91 -15.97
CA ILE A 47 -0.92 3.88 -16.43
C ILE A 47 -2.34 4.43 -16.41
N LYS A 48 -3.15 4.03 -17.38
CA LYS A 48 -4.60 4.20 -17.32
C LYS A 48 -5.18 3.01 -16.58
N ASP A 49 -5.57 3.20 -15.33
CA ASP A 49 -6.11 2.13 -14.49
C ASP A 49 -7.60 1.88 -14.79
N THR A 50 -8.01 0.62 -14.69
CA THR A 50 -9.42 0.22 -14.76
C THR A 50 -9.98 -0.13 -13.39
N LYS A 51 -9.10 -0.38 -12.42
CA LYS A 51 -9.44 -0.65 -11.03
C LYS A 51 -8.49 0.09 -10.11
N SER A 52 -9.08 0.89 -9.22
CA SER A 52 -8.40 1.55 -8.11
C SER A 52 -9.04 1.14 -6.79
N TYR A 53 -8.26 0.70 -5.82
CA TYR A 53 -8.76 0.40 -4.47
C TYR A 53 -7.64 0.57 -3.44
N ALA A 54 -8.02 0.57 -2.18
CA ALA A 54 -7.09 0.57 -1.06
C ALA A 54 -7.34 -0.61 -0.13
N THR A 55 -6.32 -0.96 0.64
CA THR A 55 -6.44 -1.84 1.80
C THR A 55 -5.72 -1.18 2.97
N THR A 56 -6.30 -1.24 4.16
CA THR A 56 -5.71 -0.73 5.40
C THR A 56 -5.35 -1.90 6.31
N LYS A 57 -4.32 -1.70 7.14
CA LYS A 57 -3.92 -2.66 8.17
C LYS A 57 -3.32 -1.91 9.36
N GLY A 58 -3.88 -2.14 10.54
CA GLY A 58 -3.27 -1.73 11.80
C GLY A 58 -2.11 -2.66 12.19
N CYS A 59 -1.02 -2.09 12.70
CA CYS A 59 0.15 -2.80 13.24
C CYS A 59 0.34 -2.62 14.75
N GLY A 60 -0.59 -1.94 15.43
CA GLY A 60 -0.53 -1.69 16.87
C GLY A 60 -1.13 -0.33 17.21
N ARG A 61 -0.72 0.23 18.36
CA ARG A 61 -1.15 1.56 18.78
C ARG A 61 -0.51 2.62 17.89
N ASN A 62 -1.33 3.47 17.25
CA ASN A 62 -0.90 4.56 16.37
C ASN A 62 0.06 4.07 15.26
N CYS A 63 -0.29 2.94 14.64
CA CYS A 63 0.52 2.30 13.63
C CYS A 63 -0.42 1.81 12.55
N ASP A 64 -0.58 2.60 11.50
CA ASP A 64 -1.39 2.26 10.35
C ASP A 64 -0.56 2.11 9.08
N ILE A 65 -1.02 1.18 8.25
CA ILE A 65 -0.48 0.91 6.93
C ILE A 65 -1.63 1.03 5.94
N ILE A 66 -1.45 1.87 4.93
CA ILE A 66 -2.36 1.97 3.80
C ILE A 66 -1.64 1.53 2.52
N LYS A 67 -2.33 0.73 1.72
CA LYS A 67 -1.87 0.28 0.41
C LYS A 67 -2.88 0.69 -0.65
N LEU A 68 -2.49 1.61 -1.51
CA LEU A 68 -3.24 2.03 -2.69
C LEU A 68 -2.82 1.15 -3.87
N VAL A 69 -3.78 0.63 -4.62
CA VAL A 69 -3.55 -0.21 -5.80
C VAL A 69 -4.29 0.39 -6.98
N TYR A 70 -3.54 0.66 -8.05
CA TYR A 70 -4.01 1.09 -9.36
C TYR A 70 -3.59 0.03 -10.37
N LYS A 71 -4.53 -0.55 -11.11
CA LYS A 71 -4.19 -1.61 -12.06
C LYS A 71 -5.12 -1.68 -13.27
N ASN A 72 -4.60 -2.30 -14.31
CA ASN A 72 -5.35 -2.76 -15.48
C ASN A 72 -5.02 -4.26 -15.73
N SER A 73 -5.24 -4.75 -16.94
CA SER A 73 -4.96 -6.14 -17.33
C SER A 73 -3.47 -6.47 -17.45
N GLU A 74 -2.62 -5.47 -17.63
CA GLU A 74 -1.20 -5.64 -17.98
C GLU A 74 -0.26 -5.16 -16.88
N GLU A 75 -0.67 -4.14 -16.11
CA GLU A 75 0.18 -3.40 -15.20
C GLU A 75 -0.52 -3.11 -13.86
N GLU A 76 0.27 -3.08 -12.78
CA GLU A 76 -0.17 -2.75 -11.42
C GLU A 76 0.85 -1.82 -10.76
N ILE A 77 0.38 -0.66 -10.31
CA ILE A 77 1.10 0.24 -9.40
C ILE A 77 0.47 0.11 -8.02
N THR A 78 1.31 -0.23 -7.06
CA THR A 78 0.98 -0.24 -5.64
C THR A 78 1.78 0.86 -4.94
N ILE A 79 1.11 1.70 -4.16
CA ILE A 79 1.74 2.65 -3.25
C ILE A 79 1.39 2.24 -1.83
N THR A 80 2.39 1.93 -1.02
CA THR A 80 2.23 1.64 0.40
C THR A 80 2.80 2.80 1.21
N ALA A 81 2.03 3.27 2.18
CA ALA A 81 2.49 4.18 3.21
C ALA A 81 2.30 3.53 4.56
N SER A 82 3.30 3.66 5.42
CA SER A 82 3.37 2.99 6.70
C SER A 82 3.91 3.96 7.76
N GLU A 83 3.16 4.12 8.84
CA GLU A 83 3.65 4.80 10.06
C GLU A 83 4.64 3.93 10.82
N ASN A 84 4.66 2.62 10.55
CA ASN A 84 5.67 1.72 11.10
C ASN A 84 7.03 2.05 10.48
N THR A 85 7.86 2.79 11.21
CA THR A 85 9.24 3.07 10.80
C THR A 85 10.12 1.87 11.08
N SER A 86 10.52 1.16 10.02
CA SER A 86 11.52 0.12 10.11
C SER A 86 12.89 0.65 10.58
N SER A 87 13.66 -0.23 11.20
CA SER A 87 15.06 0.06 11.54
C SER A 87 15.88 0.41 10.28
N TYR A 88 16.73 1.44 10.37
CA TYR A 88 17.62 1.90 9.30
C TYR A 88 18.57 0.84 8.74
N LYS A 89 18.74 -0.30 9.43
CA LYS A 89 19.53 -1.44 8.97
C LYS A 89 18.74 -2.47 8.15
N GLY A 90 17.44 -2.24 7.93
CA GLY A 90 16.58 -3.15 7.17
C GLY A 90 17.00 -3.28 5.70
N PRO A 91 16.69 -4.41 5.04
CA PRO A 91 17.12 -4.68 3.66
C PRO A 91 16.60 -3.67 2.62
N LYS A 92 15.54 -2.91 2.95
CA LYS A 92 15.02 -1.84 2.11
C LYS A 92 15.85 -0.56 2.11
N TRP A 93 16.68 -0.35 3.13
CA TRP A 93 17.56 0.82 3.28
C TRP A 93 19.01 0.51 2.92
N ASN A 94 19.26 -0.60 2.21
CA ASN A 94 20.60 -0.96 1.76
C ASN A 94 21.16 0.17 0.86
N LYS A 95 22.30 0.75 1.27
CA LYS A 95 22.95 1.86 0.58
C LYS A 95 23.32 1.55 -0.87
N ASN A 96 23.56 0.29 -1.22
CA ASN A 96 23.87 -0.12 -2.59
C ASN A 96 22.67 0.08 -3.54
N ASN A 97 21.46 0.17 -2.99
CA ASN A 97 20.23 0.42 -3.74
C ASN A 97 19.86 1.90 -3.80
N LEU A 98 20.63 2.78 -3.14
CA LEU A 98 20.39 4.21 -3.18
C LEU A 98 20.68 4.74 -4.59
N ILE A 99 19.70 5.38 -5.21
CA ILE A 99 19.93 6.09 -6.48
C ILE A 99 20.75 7.34 -6.17
N SER A 100 21.94 7.42 -6.74
CA SER A 100 22.90 8.51 -6.51
C SER A 100 22.25 9.89 -6.69
N GLY A 101 22.52 10.79 -5.74
CA GLY A 101 21.97 12.15 -5.73
C GLY A 101 20.49 12.24 -5.34
N THR A 102 19.86 11.15 -4.87
CA THR A 102 18.44 11.16 -4.48
C THR A 102 18.21 10.54 -3.09
N LYS A 103 16.95 10.59 -2.62
CA LYS A 103 16.50 9.92 -1.38
C LYS A 103 15.88 8.53 -1.61
N PHE A 104 15.92 8.03 -2.85
CA PHE A 104 15.17 6.85 -3.27
C PHE A 104 16.05 5.61 -3.29
N TYR A 105 15.52 4.51 -2.75
CA TYR A 105 16.15 3.20 -2.76
C TYR A 105 15.42 2.32 -3.78
N TYR A 106 16.13 1.92 -4.84
CA TYR A 106 15.58 1.14 -5.93
C TYR A 106 16.07 -0.31 -5.91
N ARG A 107 15.13 -1.24 -6.07
CA ARG A 107 15.40 -2.66 -6.23
C ARG A 107 14.52 -3.22 -7.32
N GLU A 108 15.01 -4.20 -8.05
CA GLU A 108 14.20 -4.95 -9.00
C GLU A 108 14.49 -6.44 -8.93
N ASN A 109 13.50 -7.22 -9.30
CA ASN A 109 13.66 -8.63 -9.63
C ASN A 109 12.93 -8.92 -10.95
N SER A 110 12.84 -10.19 -11.35
CA SER A 110 12.21 -10.59 -12.62
C SER A 110 10.72 -10.27 -12.72
N LYS A 111 10.05 -9.95 -11.62
CA LYS A 111 8.59 -9.77 -11.56
C LYS A 111 8.14 -8.36 -11.16
N GLU A 112 9.01 -7.59 -10.51
CA GLU A 112 8.62 -6.30 -9.94
C GLU A 112 9.79 -5.32 -9.78
N GLN A 113 9.43 -4.04 -9.84
CA GLN A 113 10.29 -2.91 -9.51
C GLN A 113 9.80 -2.29 -8.21
N LEU A 114 10.71 -2.02 -7.29
CA LEU A 114 10.46 -1.47 -5.97
C LEU A 114 11.23 -0.17 -5.79
N LEU A 115 10.57 0.86 -5.30
CA LEU A 115 11.15 2.14 -4.94
C LEU A 115 10.71 2.51 -3.53
N ASN A 116 11.66 2.60 -2.60
CA ASN A 116 11.40 2.97 -1.21
C ASN A 116 11.94 4.37 -0.90
N TRP A 117 11.21 5.15 -0.11
CA TRP A 117 11.68 6.44 0.42
C TRP A 117 11.00 6.79 1.73
N LYS A 118 11.48 7.82 2.41
CA LYS A 118 10.82 8.40 3.58
C LYS A 118 10.13 9.71 3.21
N ASN A 119 8.87 9.86 3.64
CA ASN A 119 8.19 11.14 3.64
C ASN A 119 8.37 11.78 5.02
N ASN A 120 9.49 12.49 5.21
CA ASN A 120 9.86 13.07 6.50
C ASN A 120 8.84 14.09 7.04
N LYS A 121 8.02 14.72 6.17
CA LYS A 121 6.99 15.68 6.61
C LYS A 121 5.84 15.01 7.36
N LYS A 122 5.52 13.77 6.99
CA LYS A 122 4.43 12.97 7.56
C LYS A 122 4.95 11.81 8.41
N GLU A 123 6.28 11.70 8.55
CA GLU A 123 6.97 10.59 9.22
C GLU A 123 6.60 9.20 8.66
N LEU A 124 6.30 9.11 7.36
CA LEU A 124 5.89 7.86 6.71
C LEU A 124 7.05 7.17 5.99
N GLU A 125 7.07 5.84 6.08
CA GLU A 125 7.84 5.01 5.18
C GLU A 125 6.99 4.66 3.96
N MET A 126 7.52 4.97 2.78
CA MET A 126 6.84 4.85 1.52
C MET A 126 7.46 3.73 0.68
N GLU A 127 6.61 2.99 -0.01
CA GLU A 127 7.01 2.02 -1.02
C GLU A 127 6.13 2.18 -2.25
N LEU A 128 6.76 2.34 -3.41
CA LEU A 128 6.13 2.15 -4.69
C LEU A 128 6.58 0.81 -5.24
N LYS A 129 5.60 0.01 -5.65
CA LYS A 129 5.79 -1.27 -6.29
C LYS A 129 5.10 -1.25 -7.63
N TYR A 130 5.85 -1.59 -8.67
CA TYR A 130 5.35 -1.69 -10.03
C TYR A 130 5.51 -3.11 -10.55
N LYS A 131 4.46 -3.63 -11.18
CA LYS A 131 4.44 -4.88 -11.94
C LYS A 131 3.88 -4.60 -13.31
N GLY A 132 4.51 -5.13 -14.35
CA GLY A 132 4.03 -5.00 -15.72
C GLY A 132 4.86 -5.81 -16.69
N ASN A 133 4.36 -5.99 -17.90
CA ASN A 133 5.08 -6.68 -18.98
C ASN A 133 6.34 -5.92 -19.39
N THR A 134 6.30 -4.59 -19.33
CA THR A 134 7.45 -3.71 -19.60
C THR A 134 7.90 -2.99 -18.34
N LYS A 135 9.22 -2.88 -18.14
CA LYS A 135 9.79 -2.11 -17.03
C LYS A 135 9.58 -0.61 -17.23
N LEU A 136 9.28 0.10 -16.15
CA LEU A 136 9.34 1.56 -16.11
C LEU A 136 10.79 2.01 -15.87
N SER A 137 11.19 3.14 -16.46
CA SER A 137 12.47 3.74 -16.11
C SER A 137 12.46 4.23 -14.66
N GLN A 138 13.63 4.25 -14.01
CA GLN A 138 13.77 4.79 -12.64
C GLN A 138 13.23 6.22 -12.53
N ASN A 139 13.46 7.06 -13.55
CA ASN A 139 12.92 8.43 -13.59
C ASN A 139 11.39 8.47 -13.58
N LYS A 140 10.71 7.54 -14.27
CA LYS A 140 9.23 7.44 -14.21
C LYS A 140 8.77 7.04 -12.81
N LEU A 141 9.44 6.08 -12.17
CA LEU A 141 9.12 5.66 -10.80
C LEU A 141 9.31 6.81 -9.79
N ILE A 142 10.43 7.53 -9.90
CA ILE A 142 10.71 8.74 -9.10
C ILE A 142 9.65 9.81 -9.34
N LYS A 143 9.20 10.02 -10.58
CA LYS A 143 8.15 11.00 -10.89
C LYS A 143 6.83 10.66 -10.20
N ILE A 144 6.43 9.38 -10.15
CA ILE A 144 5.26 8.94 -9.38
C ILE A 144 5.49 9.24 -7.91
N ALA A 145 6.61 8.82 -7.33
CA ALA A 145 6.90 9.00 -5.92
C ALA A 145 6.96 10.47 -5.48
N ASN A 146 7.50 11.36 -6.30
CA ASN A 146 7.50 12.81 -6.05
C ASN A 146 6.12 13.45 -6.21
N SER A 147 5.23 12.84 -7.00
CA SER A 147 3.84 13.28 -7.13
C SER A 147 2.94 12.79 -5.99
N THR A 148 3.46 11.89 -5.14
CA THR A 148 2.78 11.34 -3.98
C THR A 148 2.94 12.27 -2.78
N ASN A 149 1.80 12.75 -2.27
CA ASN A 149 1.75 13.71 -1.16
C ASN A 149 2.21 13.12 0.18
#